data_AF-V4RM28-F1
#
_entry.id   AF-V4RM28-F1
#
_cell.length_a   1.000
_cell.length_b   1.000
_cell.length_c   1.000
_cell.angle_alpha   90.00
_cell.angle_beta   90.00
_cell.angle_gamma   90.00
#
_symmetry.space_group_name_H-M   'P 1'
#
loop_
_entity.id
_entity.type
_entity.pdbx_description
1 polymer ?
#
loop_
_entity_poly.entity_id
_entity_poly.type
_entity_poly.pdbx_seq_one_letter_code
_entity_poly.pdbx_strand_id
1 'polypeptide(L)'
;MVDELEPRPEETVVDKVYFSAFHETDLDQTLRDLRVNSLIVTGTITEMCVEDTARHAVHHGYRTVVVSDAVASNDLAGHEAALRAFEKNYGWVLPSESIREALRLERKPAGQRNTHDLHVEGQS
;
A
#
# COMPACT_ATOMS: atom_id res chain seq x y z
N MET A 1 -11.59 1.24 16.07
CA MET A 1 -11.86 1.67 14.68
C MET A 1 -12.70 2.94 14.75
N VAL A 2 -12.56 3.86 13.79
CA VAL A 2 -13.47 5.01 13.67
C VAL A 2 -14.63 4.61 12.77
N ASP A 3 -15.80 5.21 12.98
CA ASP A 3 -17.05 4.84 12.31
C ASP A 3 -16.93 4.90 10.77
N GLU A 4 -16.19 5.87 10.24
CA GLU A 4 -15.98 6.06 8.80
C GLU A 4 -15.16 4.93 8.14
N LEU A 5 -14.48 4.10 8.93
CA LEU A 5 -13.60 3.02 8.48
C LEU A 5 -14.00 1.66 9.08
N GLU A 6 -15.25 1.50 9.51
CA GLU A 6 -15.74 0.17 9.90
C GLU A 6 -15.69 -0.80 8.72
N PRO A 7 -15.18 -2.03 8.92
CA PRO A 7 -15.08 -3.01 7.87
C PRO A 7 -16.47 -3.52 7.50
N ARG A 8 -16.66 -3.82 6.21
CA ARG A 8 -17.86 -4.52 5.74
C ARG A 8 -17.84 -5.98 6.20
N PRO A 9 -19.00 -6.66 6.26
CA PRO A 9 -19.07 -8.05 6.71
C PRO A 9 -18.18 -9.03 5.93
N GLU A 10 -17.91 -8.76 4.67
CA GLU A 10 -17.06 -9.57 3.79
C GLU A 10 -15.56 -9.24 3.87
N GLU A 11 -15.17 -8.16 4.54
CA GLU A 11 -13.79 -7.72 4.64
C GLU A 11 -13.05 -8.47 5.76
N THR A 12 -11.84 -8.94 5.46
CA THR A 12 -11.01 -9.63 6.44
C THR A 12 -10.46 -8.64 7.47
N VAL A 13 -10.60 -8.97 8.75
CA VAL A 13 -9.98 -8.24 9.87
C VAL A 13 -8.88 -9.11 10.47
N VAL A 14 -7.68 -8.54 10.58
CA VAL A 14 -6.53 -9.19 11.22
C VAL A 14 -6.19 -8.43 12.50
N ASP A 15 -6.40 -9.08 13.64
CA ASP A 15 -5.96 -8.57 14.92
C ASP A 15 -4.44 -8.75 15.06
N LYS A 16 -3.74 -7.67 15.42
CA LYS A 16 -2.29 -7.69 15.62
C LYS A 16 -1.91 -7.09 16.97
N VAL A 17 -0.90 -7.67 17.60
CA VAL A 17 -0.32 -7.17 18.85
C VAL A 17 0.92 -6.32 18.61
N TYR A 18 1.64 -6.60 17.51
CA TYR A 18 2.91 -5.95 17.18
C TYR A 18 2.76 -4.92 16.04
N PHE A 19 3.84 -4.21 15.71
CA PHE A 19 3.81 -3.16 14.68
C PHE A 19 3.50 -3.75 13.31
N SER A 20 4.31 -4.69 12.83
CA SER A 20 4.04 -5.42 11.60
C SER A 20 2.78 -6.26 11.70
N ALA A 21 1.85 -6.06 10.77
CA ALA A 21 0.66 -6.90 10.62
C ALA A 21 0.96 -8.33 10.14
N PHE A 22 2.21 -8.65 9.77
CA PHE A 22 2.66 -10.01 9.44
C PHE A 22 3.20 -10.79 10.63
N HIS A 23 3.58 -10.10 11.72
CA HIS A 23 4.25 -10.75 12.84
C HIS A 23 3.23 -11.44 13.74
N GLU A 24 3.32 -12.77 13.82
CA GLU A 24 2.43 -13.63 14.60
C GLU A 24 0.94 -13.50 14.22
N THR A 25 0.65 -13.30 12.93
CA THR A 25 -0.70 -13.29 12.38
C THR A 25 -0.82 -14.27 11.21
N ASP A 26 -2.03 -14.43 10.67
CA ASP A 26 -2.33 -15.20 9.47
C ASP A 26 -2.38 -14.34 8.19
N LEU A 27 -1.86 -13.10 8.22
CA LEU A 27 -1.98 -12.15 7.10
C LEU A 27 -1.34 -12.70 5.81
N ASP A 28 -0.12 -13.24 5.84
CA ASP A 28 0.53 -13.77 4.63
C ASP A 28 -0.27 -14.93 4.04
N GLN A 29 -0.74 -15.85 4.88
CA GLN A 29 -1.54 -16.99 4.43
C GLN A 29 -2.84 -16.51 3.77
N THR A 30 -3.56 -15.59 4.42
CA THR A 30 -4.79 -15.02 3.89
C THR A 30 -4.58 -14.32 2.55
N LEU A 31 -3.54 -13.50 2.42
CA LEU A 31 -3.22 -12.81 1.17
C LEU A 31 -2.88 -13.78 0.03
N ARG A 32 -2.16 -14.87 0.32
CA ARG A 32 -1.84 -15.91 -0.66
C ARG A 32 -3.07 -16.68 -1.13
N ASP A 33 -3.97 -17.01 -0.21
CA ASP A 33 -5.24 -17.69 -0.54
C ASP A 33 -6.12 -16.81 -1.44
N LEU A 34 -6.07 -15.50 -1.24
CA LEU A 34 -6.70 -14.48 -2.10
C LEU A 34 -5.91 -14.20 -3.40
N ARG A 35 -4.76 -14.84 -3.60
CA ARG A 35 -3.85 -14.67 -4.76
C ARG A 35 -3.40 -13.22 -4.95
N VAL A 36 -3.22 -12.50 -3.86
CA VAL A 36 -2.71 -11.13 -3.85
C VAL A 36 -1.21 -11.13 -4.18
N ASN A 37 -0.78 -10.19 -5.01
CA ASN A 37 0.63 -9.99 -5.37
C ASN A 37 1.11 -8.54 -5.19
N SER A 38 0.19 -7.65 -4.82
CA SER A 38 0.45 -6.23 -4.57
C SER A 38 -0.34 -5.76 -3.36
N LEU A 39 0.24 -4.89 -2.55
CA LEU A 39 -0.40 -4.28 -1.38
C LEU A 39 -0.37 -2.75 -1.49
N ILE A 40 -1.49 -2.13 -1.15
CA ILE A 40 -1.63 -0.69 -0.95
C ILE A 40 -1.79 -0.50 0.56
N VAL A 41 -0.86 0.22 1.19
CA VAL A 41 -0.78 0.37 2.64
C VAL A 41 -1.16 1.79 3.05
N THR A 42 -2.09 1.90 4.00
CA THR A 42 -2.62 3.15 4.58
C THR A 42 -2.70 3.05 6.10
N GLY A 43 -3.03 4.15 6.79
CA GLY A 43 -3.31 4.16 8.23
C GLY A 43 -2.26 4.89 9.08
N THR A 44 -2.11 4.48 10.34
CA THR A 44 -1.27 5.17 11.33
C THR A 44 -0.64 4.16 12.29
N ILE A 45 0.55 4.36 12.84
CA ILE A 45 1.48 5.49 12.67
C ILE A 45 2.46 5.21 11.53
N THR A 46 2.77 6.23 10.72
CA THR A 46 3.57 6.12 9.49
C THR A 46 4.91 5.40 9.70
N GLU A 47 5.74 5.89 10.61
CA GLU A 47 7.08 5.37 10.92
C GLU A 47 7.08 4.14 11.84
N MET A 48 5.90 3.64 12.22
CA MET A 48 5.75 2.47 13.08
C MET A 48 5.00 1.37 12.34
N CYS A 49 3.71 1.17 12.65
CA CYS A 49 2.90 0.08 12.12
C CYS A 49 2.85 0.05 10.59
N VAL A 50 2.77 1.23 9.96
CA VAL A 50 2.66 1.33 8.50
C VAL A 50 3.98 0.93 7.83
N GLU A 51 5.08 1.57 8.18
CA GLU A 51 6.39 1.28 7.61
C GLU A 51 6.84 -0.16 7.90
N ASP A 52 6.66 -0.64 9.14
CA ASP A 52 7.08 -2.00 9.52
C ASP A 52 6.27 -3.07 8.76
N THR A 53 4.96 -2.86 8.61
CA THR A 53 4.12 -3.75 7.78
C THR A 53 4.51 -3.69 6.31
N ALA A 54 4.75 -2.50 5.77
CA ALA A 54 5.10 -2.32 4.36
C ALA A 54 6.46 -2.94 4.01
N ARG A 55 7.46 -2.81 4.89
CA ARG A 55 8.76 -3.46 4.71
C ARG A 55 8.65 -4.98 4.76
N HIS A 56 7.87 -5.51 5.71
CA HIS A 56 7.63 -6.96 5.76
C HIS A 56 6.91 -7.46 4.51
N ALA A 57 5.91 -6.73 4.01
CA ALA A 57 5.25 -7.09 2.76
C ALA A 57 6.26 -7.27 1.61
N VAL A 58 7.22 -6.36 1.47
CA VAL A 58 8.29 -6.47 0.46
C VAL A 58 9.15 -7.71 0.70
N HIS A 59 9.52 -8.01 1.94
CA HIS A 59 10.27 -9.24 2.27
C HIS A 59 9.49 -10.53 1.97
N HIS A 60 8.16 -10.50 2.03
CA HIS A 60 7.29 -11.61 1.62
C HIS A 60 7.02 -11.65 0.10
N GLY A 61 7.58 -10.70 -0.68
CA GLY A 61 7.50 -10.67 -2.14
C GLY A 61 6.31 -9.89 -2.70
N TYR A 62 5.58 -9.12 -1.88
CA TYR A 62 4.48 -8.28 -2.35
C TYR A 62 4.99 -6.97 -2.94
N ARG A 63 4.45 -6.59 -4.12
CA ARG A 63 4.67 -5.25 -4.68
C ARG A 63 3.92 -4.24 -3.84
N THR A 64 4.65 -3.41 -3.10
CA THR A 64 4.04 -2.63 -2.01
C THR A 64 4.10 -1.13 -2.31
N VAL A 65 2.96 -0.46 -2.15
CA VAL A 65 2.83 1.00 -2.21
C VAL A 65 2.34 1.52 -0.87
N VAL A 66 2.98 2.56 -0.33
CA VAL A 66 2.44 3.36 0.79
C VAL A 66 1.75 4.60 0.23
N VAL A 67 0.53 4.88 0.67
CA VAL A 67 -0.26 6.01 0.17
C VAL A 67 0.04 7.26 0.99
N SER A 68 0.78 8.21 0.43
CA SER A 68 1.39 9.31 1.19
C SER A 68 0.37 10.23 1.88
N ASP A 69 -0.78 10.46 1.25
CA ASP A 69 -1.89 11.28 1.78
C ASP A 69 -2.93 10.47 2.56
N ALA A 70 -2.72 9.16 2.73
CA ALA A 70 -3.57 8.28 3.54
C ALA A 70 -2.79 7.60 4.69
N VAL A 71 -1.67 8.19 5.08
CA VAL A 71 -0.91 7.79 6.28
C VAL A 71 -0.64 9.00 7.17
N ALA A 72 -0.57 8.78 8.49
CA ALA A 72 -0.42 9.87 9.45
C ALA A 72 0.49 9.51 10.63
N SER A 73 1.19 10.52 11.15
CA SER A 73 1.94 10.49 12.41
C SER A 73 1.79 11.82 13.16
N ASN A 74 2.06 11.77 14.47
CA ASN A 74 2.21 12.97 15.30
C ASN A 74 3.65 13.54 15.25
N ASP A 75 4.61 12.81 14.67
CA ASP A 75 5.97 13.30 14.39
C ASP A 75 6.15 13.48 12.88
N LEU A 76 6.18 14.74 12.45
CA LEU A 76 6.36 15.09 11.04
C LEU A 76 7.74 14.65 10.52
N ALA A 77 8.80 14.76 11.34
CA ALA A 77 10.14 14.40 10.91
C ALA A 77 10.26 12.88 10.71
N GLY A 78 9.71 12.10 11.66
CA GLY A 78 9.58 10.65 11.57
C GLY A 78 8.76 10.20 10.36
N HIS A 79 7.58 10.79 10.17
CA HIS A 79 6.70 10.53 9.02
C HIS A 79 7.43 10.69 7.68
N GLU A 80 8.07 11.83 7.47
CA GLU A 80 8.77 12.09 6.22
C GLU A 80 10.01 11.19 6.05
N ALA A 81 10.73 10.90 7.13
CA ALA A 81 11.90 10.02 7.09
C ALA A 81 11.50 8.60 6.70
N ALA A 82 10.42 8.07 7.27
CA ALA A 82 9.87 6.76 6.95
C ALA A 82 9.43 6.67 5.48
N LEU A 83 8.67 7.64 4.98
CA LEU A 83 8.26 7.67 3.57
C LEU A 83 9.47 7.70 2.62
N ARG A 84 10.44 8.59 2.88
CA ARG A 84 11.67 8.67 2.06
C ARG A 84 12.49 7.37 2.12
N ALA A 85 12.59 6.76 3.29
CA ALA A 85 13.34 5.50 3.45
C ALA A 85 12.65 4.34 2.74
N PHE A 86 11.32 4.28 2.82
CA PHE A 86 10.51 3.26 2.13
C PHE A 86 10.63 3.39 0.61
N GLU A 87 10.40 4.59 0.07
CA GLU A 87 10.50 4.87 -1.36
C GLU A 87 11.89 4.55 -1.93
N LYS A 88 12.94 4.91 -1.19
CA LYS A 88 14.31 4.71 -1.66
C LYS A 88 14.72 3.24 -1.78
N ASN A 89 14.20 2.37 -0.91
CA ASN A 89 14.80 1.04 -0.70
C ASN A 89 13.84 -0.14 -0.87
N TYR A 90 12.52 0.06 -0.77
CA TYR A 90 11.57 -1.04 -0.61
C TYR A 90 10.44 -1.05 -1.64
N GLY A 91 9.80 0.08 -1.90
CA GLY A 91 8.62 0.13 -2.76
C GLY A 91 8.29 1.54 -3.22
N TRP A 92 7.03 1.78 -3.57
CA TRP A 92 6.60 3.10 -4.02
C TRP A 92 5.89 3.87 -2.92
N VAL A 93 5.97 5.20 -3.00
CA VAL A 93 5.16 6.12 -2.22
C VAL A 93 4.38 6.99 -3.20
N LEU A 94 3.06 6.89 -3.20
CA LEU A 94 2.20 7.58 -4.17
C LEU A 94 1.02 8.24 -3.48
N PRO A 95 0.52 9.39 -3.96
CA PRO A 95 -0.74 9.96 -3.48
C PRO A 95 -1.92 9.09 -3.92
N SER A 96 -3.02 9.16 -3.17
CA SER A 96 -4.24 8.38 -3.40
C SER A 96 -4.81 8.56 -4.80
N GLU A 97 -4.69 9.74 -5.40
CA GLU A 97 -5.18 9.99 -6.76
C GLU A 97 -4.47 9.13 -7.80
N SER A 98 -3.14 8.95 -7.70
CA SER A 98 -2.39 8.08 -8.63
C SER A 98 -2.85 6.62 -8.53
N ILE A 99 -3.19 6.16 -7.32
CA ILE A 99 -3.74 4.82 -7.10
C ILE A 99 -5.14 4.70 -7.74
N ARG A 100 -5.99 5.70 -7.56
CA ARG A 100 -7.34 5.72 -8.14
C ARG A 100 -7.28 5.70 -9.66
N GLU A 101 -6.35 6.43 -10.26
CA GLU A 101 -6.12 6.44 -11.70
C GLU A 101 -5.66 5.06 -12.20
N ALA A 102 -4.65 4.47 -11.57
CA ALA A 102 -4.16 3.14 -11.94
C ALA A 102 -5.27 2.07 -11.90
N LEU A 103 -6.07 2.03 -10.83
CA LEU A 103 -7.17 1.08 -10.69
C LEU A 103 -8.29 1.32 -11.72
N ARG A 104 -8.53 2.57 -12.15
CA ARG A 104 -9.47 2.86 -13.25
C ARG A 104 -8.97 2.29 -14.58
N LEU A 105 -7.67 2.41 -14.86
CA LEU A 105 -7.07 1.92 -16.10
C LEU A 105 -7.05 0.39 -16.17
N GLU A 106 -6.79 -0.30 -15.06
CA GLU A 106 -6.85 -1.77 -15.01
C GLU A 106 -8.27 -2.31 -15.22
N ARG A 107 -9.29 -1.57 -14.77
CA ARG A 107 -10.71 -1.95 -14.94
C ARG A 107 -11.24 -1.73 -16.36
N LYS A 108 -10.51 -1.03 -17.24
CA LYS A 108 -10.91 -0.92 -18.65
C LYS A 108 -10.69 -2.27 -19.35
N PRO A 109 -11.70 -2.81 -20.08
CA PRO A 109 -11.53 -4.06 -20.81
C PRO A 109 -10.37 -3.93 -21.80
N ALA A 110 -9.61 -5.02 -21.97
CA ALA A 110 -8.32 -5.05 -22.69
C ALA A 110 -8.33 -4.43 -24.10
N GLY A 111 -9.50 -4.26 -24.73
CA GLY A 111 -9.68 -3.61 -26.03
C GLY A 111 -9.78 -2.07 -26.03
N GLN A 112 -9.66 -1.41 -24.87
CA GLN A 112 -9.71 0.07 -24.75
C GLN A 112 -8.47 0.67 -24.05
N ARG A 113 -7.38 -0.10 -23.93
CA ARG A 113 -6.08 0.44 -23.52
C ARG A 113 -5.45 1.12 -24.74
N ASN A 114 -5.58 2.45 -24.83
CA ASN A 114 -4.98 3.21 -25.92
C ASN A 114 -3.46 3.23 -25.76
N THR A 115 -2.74 2.95 -26.85
CA THR A 115 -1.27 2.98 -26.95
C THR A 115 -0.62 4.35 -26.69
N HIS A 116 -1.43 5.39 -26.43
CA HIS A 116 -0.96 6.74 -26.11
C HIS A 116 -0.54 6.91 -24.63
N ASP A 117 -0.91 5.99 -23.74
CA ASP A 117 -0.53 6.06 -22.31
C ASP A 117 0.89 5.51 -22.04
N LEU A 118 1.63 5.12 -23.09
CA LEU A 118 2.98 4.53 -22.99
C LEU A 118 4.11 5.40 -23.59
N HIS A 119 3.87 6.70 -23.85
CA HIS A 119 4.85 7.55 -24.56
C HIS A 119 5.32 8.80 -23.82
N VAL A 120 5.29 8.83 -22.48
CA VAL A 120 5.94 9.90 -21.70
C VAL A 120 7.16 9.37 -20.96
N GLU A 121 8.04 8.61 -21.62
CA GLU A 121 9.45 8.53 -21.23
C GLU A 121 10.30 8.34 -22.49
N GLY A 122 10.75 9.47 -23.04
CA GLY A 122 11.64 9.49 -24.18
C GLY A 122 11.63 10.82 -24.89
N GLN A 123 12.28 11.84 -24.30
CA GLN A 123 13.08 12.88 -24.97
C GLN A 123 13.31 14.10 -24.06
N SER A 124 14.50 14.20 -23.45
CA SER A 124 15.51 15.27 -23.66
C SER A 124 16.55 15.23 -22.54
#